data_AF-L5M158-F1
#
_entry.id   AF-L5M158-F1
#
_cell.length_a   1.000
_cell.length_b   1.000
_cell.length_c   1.000
_cell.angle_alpha   90.00
_cell.angle_beta   90.00
_cell.angle_gamma   90.00
#
_symmetry.space_group_name_H-M   'P 1'
#
loop_
_entity.id
_entity.type
_entity.pdbx_description
1 polymer ?
#
loop_
_entity_poly.entity_id
_entity_poly.type
_entity_poly.pdbx_seq_one_letter_code
_entity_poly.pdbx_strand_id
1 'polypeptide(L)'
;MDRGILSMANSGPYTNKSQFFTTFRSCAYLDKKHTIFRRVVGGFDTLTAVENVESDPKTDRPKDEILKRAADEEPFTSAAVPVARKQPRGGFKDLSAW
;
A
#
# COMPACT_ATOMS: atom_id res chain seq x y z
N MET A 1 15.29 -9.12 0.29
CA MET A 1 14.22 -8.98 -0.75
C MET A 1 14.64 -9.62 -2.06
N ASP A 2 13.69 -10.12 -2.87
CA ASP A 2 13.89 -10.64 -4.24
C ASP A 2 13.34 -9.67 -5.31
N ARG A 3 13.37 -10.03 -6.61
CA ARG A 3 12.70 -9.27 -7.69
C ARG A 3 11.19 -9.37 -7.57
N GLY A 4 10.48 -8.27 -7.86
CA GLY A 4 9.03 -8.21 -7.87
C GLY A 4 8.39 -8.02 -6.49
N ILE A 5 9.10 -7.48 -5.50
CA ILE A 5 8.54 -7.18 -4.19
C ILE A 5 7.88 -5.80 -4.22
N LEU A 6 6.62 -5.71 -3.80
CA LEU A 6 5.86 -4.45 -3.68
C LEU A 6 5.97 -3.90 -2.25
N SER A 7 6.46 -2.66 -2.15
CA SER A 7 6.70 -1.98 -0.87
C SER A 7 6.19 -0.55 -0.87
N MET A 8 5.83 -0.05 0.31
CA MET A 8 5.40 1.33 0.51
C MET A 8 6.59 2.28 0.53
N ALA A 9 6.50 3.37 -0.25
CA ALA A 9 7.42 4.49 -0.13
C ALA A 9 7.08 5.32 1.11
N ASN A 10 8.11 5.83 1.77
CA ASN A 10 7.99 6.65 2.97
C ASN A 10 9.09 7.71 3.04
N SER A 11 8.96 8.65 3.96
CA SER A 11 9.93 9.70 4.26
C SER A 11 10.46 9.55 5.71
N GLY A 12 10.45 8.33 6.25
CA GLY A 12 10.77 8.03 7.64
C GLY A 12 9.74 7.11 8.31
N PRO A 13 10.00 6.67 9.56
CA PRO A 13 9.11 5.78 10.29
C PRO A 13 7.67 6.32 10.35
N TYR A 14 6.69 5.45 10.08
CA TYR A 14 5.25 5.77 10.16
C TYR A 14 4.74 6.85 9.17
N THR A 15 5.46 7.09 8.07
CA THR A 15 5.06 8.10 7.05
C THR A 15 4.56 7.48 5.73
N ASN A 16 4.04 6.26 5.76
CA ASN A 16 3.45 5.61 4.59
C ASN A 16 2.19 6.38 4.14
N LYS A 17 2.10 6.66 2.84
CA LYS A 17 0.92 7.28 2.20
C LYS A 17 0.35 6.36 1.12
N SER A 18 0.33 6.80 -0.13
CA SER A 18 -0.16 6.04 -1.30
C SER A 18 0.94 5.66 -2.28
N GLN A 19 2.14 6.26 -2.16
CA GLN A 19 3.25 5.94 -3.04
C GLN A 19 3.82 4.56 -2.70
N PHE A 20 4.05 3.76 -3.73
CA PHE A 20 4.62 2.43 -3.64
C PHE A 20 5.63 2.20 -4.77
N PHE A 21 6.52 1.24 -4.57
CA PHE A 21 7.49 0.82 -5.56
C PHE A 21 7.58 -0.70 -5.65
N THR A 22 8.15 -1.19 -6.75
CA THR A 22 8.49 -2.59 -6.96
C THR A 22 10.00 -2.74 -7.12
N THR A 23 10.57 -3.83 -6.62
CA THR A 23 12.00 -4.10 -6.76
C THR A 23 12.31 -4.82 -8.07
N PHE A 24 13.31 -4.34 -8.84
CA PHE A 24 13.79 -5.08 -10.02
C PHE A 24 14.85 -6.14 -9.67
N ARG A 25 15.50 -6.02 -8.51
CA ARG A 25 16.54 -6.92 -8.01
C ARG A 25 16.46 -7.06 -6.50
N SER A 26 17.27 -7.96 -5.94
CA SER A 26 17.35 -8.16 -4.50
C SER A 26 17.95 -6.93 -3.79
N CYS A 27 17.15 -6.25 -2.98
CA CYS A 27 17.58 -5.06 -2.23
C CYS A 27 17.44 -5.29 -0.72
N ALA A 28 18.40 -5.97 -0.10
CA ALA A 28 18.38 -6.26 1.34
C ALA A 28 18.46 -4.99 2.22
N TYR A 29 19.04 -3.90 1.71
CA TYR A 29 19.18 -2.65 2.47
C TYR A 29 17.85 -1.91 2.72
N LEU A 30 16.78 -2.30 2.01
CA LEU A 30 15.42 -1.78 2.18
C LEU A 30 14.63 -2.55 3.24
N ASP A 31 15.14 -3.71 3.68
CA ASP A 31 14.51 -4.53 4.70
C ASP A 31 14.37 -3.71 6.01
N LYS A 32 13.19 -3.81 6.64
CA LYS A 32 12.80 -3.05 7.85
C LYS A 32 12.72 -1.52 7.69
N LYS A 33 13.03 -0.96 6.52
CA LYS A 33 12.83 0.47 6.22
C LYS A 33 11.53 0.74 5.49
N HIS A 34 11.11 -0.18 4.64
CA HIS A 34 9.87 -0.09 3.87
C HIS A 34 8.95 -1.26 4.20
N THR A 35 7.65 -0.96 4.34
CA THR A 35 6.64 -1.99 4.57
C THR A 35 6.37 -2.74 3.27
N ILE A 36 6.70 -4.03 3.25
CA ILE A 36 6.34 -4.94 2.16
C ILE A 36 4.87 -5.34 2.34
N PHE A 37 4.06 -5.23 1.29
CA PHE A 37 2.64 -5.61 1.35
C PHE A 37 2.23 -6.66 0.31
N ARG A 38 2.93 -6.75 -0.83
CA ARG A 38 2.63 -7.72 -1.90
C ARG A 38 3.88 -8.17 -2.64
N ARG A 39 3.72 -9.17 -3.49
CA ARG A 39 4.73 -9.65 -4.44
C ARG A 39 4.08 -9.92 -5.80
N VAL A 40 4.78 -9.60 -6.87
CA VAL A 40 4.41 -9.92 -8.24
C VAL A 40 4.42 -11.44 -8.41
N VAL A 41 3.30 -12.00 -8.84
CA VAL A 41 3.14 -13.45 -9.07
C VAL A 41 3.12 -13.83 -10.56
N GLY A 42 2.99 -12.84 -11.45
CA GLY A 42 2.96 -13.00 -12.90
C GLY A 42 3.13 -11.64 -13.58
N GLY A 43 3.33 -11.62 -14.90
CA GLY A 43 3.57 -10.37 -15.64
C GLY A 43 5.01 -9.84 -15.53
N PHE A 44 6.00 -10.74 -15.36
CA PHE A 44 7.41 -10.36 -15.28
C PHE A 44 7.96 -9.78 -16.59
N ASP A 45 7.34 -10.11 -17.72
CA ASP A 45 7.54 -9.48 -19.02
C ASP A 45 7.21 -7.98 -18.95
N THR A 46 6.05 -7.62 -18.38
CA THR A 46 5.67 -6.22 -18.14
C THR A 46 6.67 -5.52 -17.23
N LEU A 47 7.10 -6.20 -16.15
CA LEU A 47 8.10 -5.64 -15.23
C LEU A 47 9.44 -5.37 -15.94
N THR A 48 9.84 -6.27 -16.85
CA THR A 48 11.06 -6.13 -17.65
C THR A 48 10.92 -5.04 -18.70
N ALA A 49 9.75 -4.91 -19.32
CA ALA A 49 9.46 -3.80 -20.25
C ALA A 49 9.57 -2.44 -19.54
N VAL A 50 9.02 -2.31 -18.33
CA VAL A 50 9.12 -1.10 -17.50
C VAL A 50 10.57 -0.81 -17.10
N GLU A 51 11.36 -1.83 -16.75
CA GLU A 51 12.79 -1.68 -16.41
C GLU A 51 13.64 -1.19 -17.59
N ASN A 52 13.25 -1.53 -18.82
CA ASN A 52 13.98 -1.16 -20.03
C ASN A 52 13.64 0.24 -20.56
N VAL A 53 12.65 0.93 -19.97
CA VAL A 53 12.32 2.31 -20.37
C VAL A 53 13.45 3.24 -19.95
N GLU A 54 13.96 4.03 -20.90
CA GLU A 54 15.04 4.96 -20.61
C GLU A 54 14.58 6.07 -19.66
N SER A 55 15.37 6.37 -18.65
CA SER A 55 15.09 7.42 -17.66
C SER A 55 16.05 8.60 -17.81
N ASP A 56 15.58 9.78 -17.41
CA ASP A 56 16.43 10.96 -17.28
C ASP A 56 17.43 10.75 -16.13
N PRO A 57 18.75 10.89 -16.38
CA PRO A 57 19.78 10.58 -15.39
C PRO A 57 19.87 11.59 -14.23
N LYS A 58 19.19 12.75 -14.32
CA LYS A 58 19.16 13.75 -13.25
C LYS A 58 17.94 13.62 -12.34
N THR A 59 16.84 13.06 -12.86
CA THR A 59 15.56 13.04 -12.14
C THR A 59 14.98 11.64 -11.92
N ASP A 60 15.59 10.61 -12.52
CA ASP A 60 15.13 9.22 -12.53
C ASP A 60 13.70 9.05 -13.08
N ARG A 61 13.19 10.05 -13.80
CA ARG A 61 11.88 9.99 -14.45
C ARG A 61 12.01 9.28 -15.78
N PRO A 62 11.10 8.34 -16.11
CA PRO A 62 11.10 7.71 -17.43
C PRO A 62 10.82 8.76 -18.50
N LYS A 63 11.49 8.64 -19.65
CA LYS A 63 11.29 9.53 -20.81
C LYS A 63 9.90 9.37 -21.41
N ASP A 64 9.43 8.12 -21.44
CA ASP A 64 8.07 7.78 -21.84
C ASP A 64 7.17 7.63 -20.61
N GLU A 65 5.95 8.14 -20.68
CA GLU A 65 5.01 8.10 -19.57
C GLU A 65 4.50 6.67 -19.32
N ILE A 66 4.61 6.20 -18.07
CA ILE A 66 4.15 4.88 -17.64
C ILE A 66 2.93 5.03 -16.74
N LEU A 67 1.76 4.71 -17.29
CA LEU A 67 0.47 4.83 -16.59
C LEU A 67 -0.01 3.47 -16.07
N LYS A 68 -0.51 3.47 -14.84
CA LYS A 68 -1.22 2.32 -14.26
C LYS A 68 -2.67 2.39 -14.72
N ARG A 69 -3.14 1.38 -15.45
CA ARG A 69 -4.57 1.21 -15.73
C ARG A 69 -5.22 0.47 -14.56
N ALA A 70 -6.44 0.89 -14.20
CA ALA A 70 -7.24 0.17 -13.23
C ALA A 70 -7.49 -1.25 -13.75
N ALA A 71 -7.17 -2.24 -12.93
CA ALA A 71 -7.63 -3.61 -13.15
C ALA A 71 -8.96 -3.77 -12.40
N ASP A 72 -9.85 -4.59 -12.94
CA ASP A 72 -11.07 -5.00 -12.25
C ASP A 72 -10.65 -5.81 -11.02
N GLU A 73 -10.73 -5.19 -9.84
CA GLU A 73 -10.52 -5.90 -8.57
C GLU A 73 -11.81 -6.62 -8.20
N GLU A 74 -11.74 -7.95 -8.07
CA GLU A 74 -12.69 -8.68 -7.23
C GLU A 74 -12.60 -8.06 -5.83
N PRO A 75 -13.69 -7.45 -5.33
CA PRO A 75 -13.64 -6.71 -4.07
C PRO A 75 -13.30 -7.70 -2.97
N PHE A 76 -12.11 -7.57 -2.38
CA PHE A 76 -11.87 -8.22 -1.10
C PHE A 76 -12.89 -7.59 -0.15
N THR A 77 -13.85 -8.39 0.33
CA THR A 77 -14.92 -7.93 1.22
C THR A 77 -14.33 -7.65 2.60
N SER A 78 -13.51 -6.61 2.68
CA SER A 78 -13.14 -5.93 3.92
C SER A 78 -13.97 -4.66 3.99
N ALA A 79 -15.29 -4.82 3.85
CA ALA A 79 -16.18 -3.78 4.33
C ALA A 79 -15.92 -3.70 5.83
N ALA A 80 -15.54 -2.51 6.29
CA ALA A 80 -15.69 -2.12 7.66
C ALA A 80 -17.06 -2.61 8.13
N VAL A 81 -17.10 -3.68 8.93
CA VAL A 81 -18.27 -3.93 9.76
C VAL A 81 -18.23 -2.75 10.72
N PRO A 82 -19.17 -1.79 10.67
CA PRO A 82 -19.25 -0.81 11.73
C PRO A 82 -19.49 -1.63 13.00
N VAL A 83 -18.47 -1.72 13.86
CA VAL A 83 -18.67 -2.19 15.24
C VAL A 83 -19.59 -1.15 15.85
N ALA A 84 -20.89 -1.47 15.85
CA ALA A 84 -21.91 -0.66 16.49
C ALA A 84 -21.49 -0.48 17.94
N ARG A 85 -21.10 0.75 18.31
CA ARG A 85 -20.90 1.11 19.71
C ARG A 85 -22.26 0.88 20.38
N LYS A 86 -22.41 -0.19 21.17
CA LYS A 86 -23.57 -0.35 22.04
C LYS A 86 -23.55 0.84 23.01
N GLN A 87 -24.43 1.82 22.80
CA GLN A 87 -24.79 2.76 23.86
C GLN A 87 -25.25 1.94 25.06
N PRO A 88 -24.79 2.22 26.29
CA PRO A 88 -25.42 1.62 27.47
C PRO A 88 -26.87 2.08 27.48
N ARG A 89 -27.81 1.12 27.33
CA ARG A 89 -29.24 1.37 27.50
C ARG A 89 -29.43 1.82 28.95
N GLY A 90 -30.00 3.01 29.09
CA GLY A 90 -29.97 3.80 30.33
C GLY A 90 -30.57 3.11 31.56
N GLY A 91 -30.16 3.62 32.72
CA GLY A 91 -30.74 3.25 34.00
C GLY A 91 -30.00 3.86 35.20
N PHE A 92 -30.08 5.17 35.38
CA PHE A 92 -30.05 5.74 36.74
C PHE A 92 -31.06 6.88 36.78
N LYS A 93 -32.23 6.59 37.33
CA LYS A 93 -33.21 7.61 37.69
C LYS A 93 -32.72 8.26 38.99
N ASP A 94 -32.72 9.58 38.96
CA ASP A 94 -32.49 10.49 40.07
C ASP A 94 -33.30 10.09 41.31
N LEU A 95 -32.63 9.97 42.46
CA LEU A 95 -33.22 9.60 43.76
C LEU A 95 -33.51 10.87 44.58
N SER A 96 -34.34 11.76 44.03
CA SER A 96 -34.77 13.00 44.69
C SER A 96 -36.27 12.99 45.04
N ALA A 97 -36.80 11.82 45.38
CA ALA A 97 -38.02 11.68 46.15
C ALA A 97 -37.86 10.46 47.06
N TRP A 98 -38.18 10.64 48.35
CA TRP A 98 -37.96 9.79 49.53
C TRP A 98 -36.62 10.01 50.23
#